data_AF-A0A161HC66-F1
#
_entry.id   AF-A0A161HC66-F1
#
_cell.length_a   1.000
_cell.length_b   1.000
_cell.length_c   1.000
_cell.angle_alpha   90.00
_cell.angle_beta   90.00
_cell.angle_gamma   90.00
#
_symmetry.space_group_name_H-M   'P 1'
#
loop_
_entity.id
_entity.type
_entity.pdbx_description
1 polymer ?
#
loop_
_entity_poly.entity_id
_entity_poly.type
_entity_poly.pdbx_seq_one_letter_code
_entity_poly.pdbx_strand_id
1 'polypeptide(L)'
;MLHIPLWKRVIILGLVALGLLTAMPNLFYARVEAHNDALAQIEKTGVETPELVAARDAWPSWLPSGLVNLGLDLRGGAHLLAEVQVADVYKDRMDGLWPELRDALRVERATVGTVRRTASARAN
;
A
#
# COMPACT_ATOMS: atom_id res chain seq x y z
N MET A 1 31.70 20.27 -40.42
CA MET A 1 30.71 19.17 -40.29
C MET A 1 31.34 18.08 -39.45
N LEU A 2 30.72 17.61 -38.36
CA LEU A 2 31.33 16.58 -37.49
C LEU A 2 31.42 15.24 -38.26
N HIS A 3 32.62 14.88 -38.73
CA HIS A 3 32.88 13.57 -39.34
C HIS A 3 33.12 12.52 -38.25
N ILE A 4 32.03 11.98 -37.69
CA ILE A 4 32.08 10.85 -36.76
C ILE A 4 32.28 9.55 -37.55
N PRO A 5 33.30 8.73 -37.27
CA PRO A 5 33.51 7.42 -37.89
C PRO A 5 32.29 6.49 -37.72
N LEU A 6 32.01 5.65 -38.72
CA LEU A 6 30.83 4.75 -38.73
C LEU A 6 30.75 3.86 -37.49
N TRP A 7 31.87 3.29 -37.03
CA TRP A 7 31.88 2.41 -35.87
C TRP A 7 31.44 3.12 -34.58
N LYS A 8 31.84 4.39 -34.39
CA LYS A 8 31.40 5.21 -33.24
C LYS A 8 29.91 5.49 -33.33
N ARG A 9 29.38 5.75 -34.53
CA ARG A 9 27.94 5.94 -34.74
C ARG A 9 27.15 4.69 -34.41
N VAL A 10 27.63 3.51 -34.82
CA VAL A 10 26.99 2.22 -34.50
C VAL A 10 26.96 2.00 -32.99
N ILE A 11 28.06 2.28 -32.27
CA ILE A 11 28.08 2.17 -30.80
C ILE A 11 27.11 3.15 -30.15
N ILE A 12 27.10 4.41 -30.58
CA ILE A 12 26.18 5.43 -30.04
C ILE A 12 24.73 4.99 -30.25
N LEU A 13 24.37 4.57 -31.47
CA LEU A 13 23.02 4.10 -31.77
C LEU A 13 22.66 2.83 -30.99
N GLY A 14 23.60 1.89 -30.84
CA GLY A 14 23.40 0.69 -30.04
C GLY A 14 23.12 1.00 -28.57
N LEU A 15 23.89 1.91 -27.96
CA LEU A 15 23.69 2.33 -26.58
C LEU A 15 22.34 3.05 -26.39
N VAL A 16 21.98 3.94 -27.33
CA VAL A 16 20.68 4.62 -27.31
C VAL A 16 19.53 3.62 -27.46
N ALA A 17 19.64 2.69 -28.40
CA ALA A 17 18.63 1.65 -28.62
C ALA A 17 18.47 0.76 -27.37
N LEU A 18 19.57 0.38 -26.72
CA LEU A 18 19.52 -0.37 -25.46
C LEU A 18 18.82 0.43 -24.35
N GLY A 19 19.15 1.72 -24.20
CA GLY A 19 18.49 2.60 -23.25
C GLY A 19 16.97 2.67 -23.49
N LEU A 20 16.57 2.91 -24.74
CA LEU A 20 15.15 2.92 -25.13
C LEU A 20 14.46 1.58 -24.87
N LEU A 21 15.12 0.45 -25.16
CA LEU A 21 14.57 -0.88 -24.95
C LEU A 21 14.34 -1.14 -23.45
N THR A 22 15.29 -0.76 -22.59
CA THR A 22 15.13 -0.89 -21.13
C THR A 22 14.12 0.08 -20.54
N ALA A 23 13.90 1.25 -21.16
CA ALA A 23 12.93 2.25 -20.72
C ALA A 23 11.51 1.98 -21.26
N MET A 24 11.37 1.25 -22.36
CA MET A 24 10.11 0.91 -23.02
C MET A 24 9.00 0.36 -22.10
N PRO A 25 9.28 -0.49 -21.09
CA PRO A 25 8.24 -1.01 -20.21
C PRO A 25 7.45 0.09 -19.48
N ASN A 26 8.09 1.23 -19.20
CA ASN A 26 7.45 2.37 -18.55
C ASN A 26 6.37 3.04 -19.42
N LEU A 27 6.41 2.86 -20.76
CA LEU A 27 5.34 3.32 -21.66
C LEU A 27 4.07 2.45 -21.55
N PHE A 28 4.23 1.20 -21.10
CA PHE A 28 3.16 0.23 -20.92
C PHE A 28 2.94 -0.11 -19.45
N TYR A 29 3.06 0.90 -18.59
CA TYR A 29 3.12 0.75 -17.13
C TYR A 29 2.09 -0.23 -16.57
N ALA A 30 0.80 0.00 -16.81
CA ALA A 30 -0.29 -0.83 -16.28
C ALA A 30 -0.23 -2.30 -16.74
N ARG A 31 0.23 -2.56 -17.98
CA ARG A 31 0.34 -3.92 -18.52
C ARG A 31 1.50 -4.68 -17.88
N VAL A 32 2.64 -4.01 -17.73
CA VAL A 32 3.85 -4.58 -17.12
C VAL A 32 3.65 -4.78 -15.61
N GLU A 33 2.95 -3.86 -14.95
CA GLU A 33 2.56 -3.97 -13.55
C GLU A 33 1.67 -5.20 -13.34
N ALA A 34 0.60 -5.35 -14.12
CA ALA A 34 -0.28 -6.52 -14.05
C ALA A 34 0.46 -7.85 -14.30
N HIS A 35 1.40 -7.87 -15.26
CA HIS A 35 2.25 -9.03 -15.50
C HIS A 35 3.14 -9.37 -14.30
N ASN A 36 3.84 -8.38 -13.74
CA ASN A 36 4.73 -8.56 -12.59
C ASN A 36 3.95 -8.97 -11.34
N ASP A 37 2.76 -8.39 -11.11
CA ASP A 37 1.88 -8.73 -10.00
C ASP A 37 1.34 -10.15 -10.13
N ALA A 38 0.95 -10.57 -11.35
CA ALA A 38 0.50 -11.94 -11.61
C ALA A 38 1.61 -12.96 -11.36
N LEU A 39 2.84 -12.70 -11.82
CA LEU A 39 4.00 -13.54 -11.54
C LEU A 39 4.26 -13.65 -10.02
N ALA A 40 4.25 -12.52 -9.31
CA ALA A 40 4.46 -12.51 -7.85
C ALA A 40 3.35 -13.25 -7.09
N GLN A 41 2.11 -13.19 -7.58
CA GLN A 41 0.97 -13.89 -6.96
C GLN A 41 1.02 -15.40 -7.23
N ILE A 42 1.37 -15.82 -8.44
CA ILE A 42 1.56 -17.24 -8.79
C ILE A 42 2.71 -17.82 -7.97
N GLU A 43 3.82 -17.09 -7.81
CA GLU A 43 4.97 -17.54 -7.01
C GLU A 43 4.60 -17.72 -5.52
N LYS A 44 3.79 -16.81 -4.96
CA LYS A 44 3.39 -16.87 -3.55
C LYS A 44 2.33 -17.92 -3.25
N THR A 45 1.37 -18.11 -4.15
CA THR A 45 0.20 -18.97 -3.90
C THR A 45 0.31 -20.34 -4.55
N GLY A 46 1.14 -20.48 -5.59
CA GLY A 46 1.22 -21.69 -6.42
C GLY A 46 -0.05 -21.98 -7.22
N VAL A 47 -1.01 -21.04 -7.26
CA VAL A 47 -2.30 -21.20 -7.93
C VAL A 47 -2.32 -20.40 -9.21
N GLU A 48 -2.49 -21.10 -10.33
CA GLU A 48 -2.72 -20.48 -11.65
C GLU A 48 -4.21 -20.40 -11.92
N THR A 49 -4.82 -19.23 -11.70
CA THR A 49 -6.19 -18.98 -12.18
C THR A 49 -6.16 -18.53 -13.65
N PRO A 50 -7.24 -18.74 -14.43
CA PRO A 50 -7.29 -18.31 -15.82
C PRO A 50 -6.99 -16.82 -16.02
N GLU A 51 -7.36 -15.98 -15.06
CA GLU A 51 -7.11 -14.54 -15.06
C GLU A 51 -5.63 -14.21 -14.85
N LEU A 52 -4.96 -14.91 -13.92
CA LEU A 52 -3.54 -14.72 -13.65
C LEU A 52 -2.67 -15.16 -14.83
N VAL A 53 -3.04 -16.25 -15.50
CA VAL A 53 -2.37 -16.71 -16.71
C VAL A 53 -2.51 -15.69 -17.84
N ALA A 54 -3.71 -15.14 -18.04
CA ALA A 54 -3.94 -14.10 -19.04
C ALA A 54 -3.13 -12.81 -18.75
N ALA A 55 -3.03 -12.40 -17.48
CA ALA A 55 -2.25 -11.24 -17.07
C ALA A 55 -0.74 -11.46 -17.23
N ARG A 56 -0.24 -12.66 -16.91
CA ARG A 56 1.14 -13.08 -17.19
C ARG A 56 1.42 -13.05 -18.68
N ASP A 57 0.55 -13.62 -19.51
CA ASP A 57 0.82 -13.77 -20.94
C ASP A 57 0.62 -12.44 -21.72
N ALA A 58 0.07 -11.40 -21.07
CA ALA A 58 -0.09 -10.07 -21.64
C ALA A 58 1.25 -9.33 -21.87
N TRP A 59 2.36 -9.77 -21.25
CA TRP A 59 3.70 -9.22 -21.49
C TRP A 59 4.70 -10.34 -21.81
N PRO A 60 5.52 -10.21 -22.87
CA PRO A 60 6.46 -11.25 -23.23
C PRO A 60 7.57 -11.43 -22.20
N SER A 61 7.85 -12.67 -21.80
CA SER A 61 8.88 -13.00 -20.79
C SER A 61 10.31 -12.69 -21.23
N TRP A 62 10.58 -12.60 -22.54
CA TRP A 62 11.89 -12.26 -23.09
C TRP A 62 12.17 -10.75 -23.10
N LEU A 63 11.16 -9.93 -22.82
CA LEU A 63 11.25 -8.48 -22.87
C LEU A 63 11.44 -7.94 -21.45
N PRO A 64 12.24 -6.88 -21.24
CA PRO A 64 12.40 -6.31 -19.90
C PRO A 64 11.06 -5.93 -19.29
N SER A 65 10.89 -6.16 -18.00
CA SER A 65 9.70 -5.80 -17.22
C SER A 65 10.02 -4.84 -16.06
N GLY A 66 11.22 -4.25 -16.07
CA GLY A 66 11.65 -3.28 -15.07
C GLY A 66 10.85 -1.98 -15.15
N LEU A 67 10.11 -1.70 -14.08
CA LEU A 67 9.35 -0.46 -13.93
C LEU A 67 10.02 0.48 -12.93
N VAL A 68 9.99 1.77 -13.23
CA VAL A 68 10.33 2.82 -12.25
C VAL A 68 9.15 2.99 -11.31
N ASN A 69 9.40 2.93 -9.99
CA ASN A 69 8.37 3.14 -9.00
C ASN A 69 7.80 4.56 -9.11
N LEU A 70 6.56 4.68 -9.60
CA LEU A 70 5.84 5.93 -9.61
C LEU A 70 5.36 6.25 -8.19
N GLY A 71 5.64 7.47 -7.74
CA GLY A 71 5.06 8.01 -6.52
C GLY A 71 3.53 8.13 -6.64
N LEU A 72 2.85 8.27 -5.51
CA LEU A 72 1.39 8.33 -5.41
C LEU A 72 0.76 9.37 -6.37
N ASP A 73 1.41 10.52 -6.51
CA ASP A 73 0.98 11.64 -7.36
C ASP A 73 0.91 11.25 -8.85
N LEU A 74 1.88 10.43 -9.31
CA LEU A 74 1.96 9.99 -10.70
C LEU A 74 1.18 8.69 -10.97
N ARG A 75 0.97 7.88 -9.92
CA ARG A 75 0.21 6.61 -9.99
C ARG A 75 -1.30 6.81 -9.75
N GLY A 76 -1.72 8.00 -9.33
CA GLY A 76 -3.13 8.36 -9.15
C GLY A 76 -3.82 7.65 -7.99
N GLY A 77 -3.12 7.40 -6.88
CA GLY A 77 -3.70 6.74 -5.70
C GLY A 77 -4.23 7.72 -4.65
N ALA A 78 -5.01 7.21 -3.69
CA ALA A 78 -5.54 7.99 -2.59
C ALA A 78 -4.59 7.97 -1.37
N HIS A 79 -4.24 9.15 -0.84
CA HIS A 79 -3.56 9.27 0.44
C HIS A 79 -4.60 9.18 1.56
N LEU A 80 -4.77 8.00 2.15
CA LEU A 80 -5.66 7.80 3.30
C LEU A 80 -4.92 8.19 4.58
N LEU A 81 -5.19 9.41 5.07
CA LEU A 81 -4.81 9.82 6.41
C LEU A 81 -5.89 9.33 7.38
N ALA A 82 -5.56 8.31 8.16
CA ALA A 82 -6.38 7.89 9.28
C ALA A 82 -5.84 8.55 10.56
N GLU A 83 -6.53 9.60 11.02
CA GLU A 83 -6.27 10.18 12.34
C GLU A 83 -7.13 9.48 13.38
N VAL A 84 -6.51 9.01 14.46
CA VAL A 84 -7.23 8.42 15.59
C VAL A 84 -7.54 9.52 16.59
N GLN A 85 -8.83 9.77 16.82
CA GLN A 85 -9.26 10.71 17.85
C GLN A 85 -9.07 10.09 19.24
N VAL A 86 -7.92 10.40 19.85
CA VAL A 86 -7.50 9.82 21.13
C VAL A 86 -8.52 10.11 22.25
N ALA A 87 -9.21 11.26 22.19
CA ALA A 87 -10.27 11.60 23.14
C ALA A 87 -11.43 10.58 23.14
N ASP A 88 -11.83 10.11 21.96
CA ASP A 88 -12.90 9.12 21.81
C ASP A 88 -12.44 7.75 22.33
N VAL A 89 -11.19 7.37 22.05
CA VAL A 89 -10.59 6.14 22.59
C VAL A 89 -10.56 6.15 24.13
N TYR A 90 -10.19 7.27 24.75
CA TYR A 90 -10.23 7.40 26.21
C TYR A 90 -11.65 7.30 26.76
N LYS A 91 -12.62 7.92 26.09
CA LYS A 91 -14.03 7.84 26.47
C LYS A 91 -14.54 6.41 26.41
N ASP A 92 -14.34 5.72 25.29
CA ASP A 92 -14.76 4.34 25.10
C ASP A 92 -14.09 3.41 26.11
N ARG A 93 -12.81 3.65 26.41
CA ARG A 93 -12.08 2.90 27.45
C ARG A 93 -12.67 3.13 28.84
N MET A 94 -13.01 4.37 29.20
CA MET A 94 -13.65 4.69 30.48
C MET A 94 -15.08 4.15 30.56
N ASP A 95 -15.83 4.18 29.45
CA ASP A 95 -17.17 3.61 29.33
C ASP A 95 -17.14 2.10 29.55
N GLY A 96 -16.17 1.41 28.94
CA GLY A 96 -15.96 -0.02 29.08
C GLY A 96 -15.52 -0.47 30.48
N LEU A 97 -14.75 0.36 31.21
CA LEU A 97 -14.30 0.04 32.57
C LEU A 97 -15.39 0.25 33.64
N TRP A 98 -16.42 1.05 33.35
CA TRP A 98 -17.44 1.40 34.33
C TRP A 98 -18.21 0.19 34.94
N PRO A 99 -18.66 -0.82 34.15
CA PRO A 99 -19.35 -1.98 34.70
C PRO A 99 -18.48 -2.78 35.68
N GLU A 100 -17.21 -3.00 35.34
CA GLU A 100 -16.26 -3.73 36.18
C GLU A 100 -16.02 -2.98 37.50
N LEU A 101 -15.79 -1.67 37.44
CA LEU A 101 -15.62 -0.83 38.61
C LEU A 101 -16.88 -0.84 39.50
N ARG A 102 -18.06 -0.70 38.89
CA ARG A 102 -19.34 -0.75 39.61
C ARG A 102 -19.53 -2.07 40.33
N ASP A 103 -19.23 -3.19 39.67
CA ASP A 103 -19.45 -4.51 40.22
C ASP A 103 -18.48 -4.79 41.38
N ALA A 104 -17.22 -4.35 41.26
CA ALA A 104 -16.25 -4.39 42.36
C ALA A 104 -16.69 -3.53 43.55
N LEU A 105 -17.12 -2.28 43.31
CA LEU A 105 -17.60 -1.38 44.37
C LEU A 105 -18.90 -1.86 45.02
N ARG A 106 -19.72 -2.64 44.30
CA ARG A 106 -20.95 -3.23 44.86
C ARG A 106 -20.65 -4.26 45.96
N VAL A 107 -19.53 -4.98 45.87
CA VAL A 107 -19.08 -5.92 46.91
C VAL A 107 -18.76 -5.15 48.19
N GLU A 108 -18.11 -3.99 48.07
CA GLU A 108 -17.71 -3.13 49.20
C GLU A 108 -18.78 -2.12 49.63
N ARG A 109 -20.05 -2.30 49.21
CA ARG A 109 -21.14 -1.33 49.42
C ARG A 109 -21.33 -0.90 50.88
N ALA A 110 -21.06 -1.79 51.84
CA ALA A 110 -21.18 -1.48 53.26
C ALA A 110 -20.18 -0.39 53.72
N THR A 111 -19.05 -0.27 53.04
CA THR A 111 -17.97 0.68 53.36
C THR A 111 -18.07 1.95 52.53
N VAL A 112 -18.32 1.84 51.23
CA VAL A 112 -18.29 3.00 50.29
C VAL A 112 -19.66 3.58 49.95
N GLY A 113 -20.76 2.93 50.36
CA GLY A 113 -22.11 3.39 50.05
C GLY A 113 -22.52 3.17 48.58
N THR A 114 -23.53 3.91 48.11
CA THR A 114 -24.04 3.79 46.73
C THR A 114 -23.24 4.66 45.77
N VAL A 115 -22.67 4.06 44.72
CA VAL A 115 -21.86 4.76 43.72
C VAL A 115 -22.68 4.96 42.43
N ARG A 116 -22.66 6.18 41.89
CA ARG A 116 -23.34 6.56 40.63
C ARG A 116 -22.36 7.27 39.71
N ARG A 117 -22.37 6.91 38.42
CA ARG A 117 -21.62 7.64 37.39
C ARG A 117 -22.28 8.98 37.11
N THR A 118 -21.48 10.04 37.15
CA THR A 118 -21.89 11.38 36.73
C THR A 118 -21.29 11.71 35.36
N ALA A 119 -21.96 12.55 34.58
CA ALA A 119 -21.37 13.12 33.37
C ALA A 119 -20.18 14.01 33.77
N SER A 120 -19.06 13.87 33.08
CA SER A 120 -17.90 14.77 33.26
C SER A 120 -18.26 16.16 32.74
N ALA A 121 -18.02 17.20 33.54
CA ALA A 121 -18.37 18.59 33.21
C ALA A 121 -17.47 19.26 32.16
N ARG A 122 -16.52 18.53 31.55
CA ARG A 122 -15.62 19.05 30.53
C ARG A 122 -15.79 18.27 29.23
N ALA A 123 -16.73 18.73 28.42
CA ALA A 123 -16.77 18.48 26.99
C ALA A 123 -16.54 19.83 26.31
N ASN A 124 -15.28 20.19 26.13
CA ASN A 124 -14.78 21.21 25.21
C ASN A 124 -13.35 20.79 24.84
#